data_AF-A0A4Q3Y5M1-F1
#
_entry.id   AF-A0A4Q3Y5M1-F1
#
_cell.length_a   1.000
_cell.length_b   1.000
_cell.length_c   1.000
_cell.angle_alpha   90.00
_cell.angle_beta   90.00
_cell.angle_gamma   90.00
#
_symmetry.space_group_name_H-M   'P 1'
#
loop_
_entity.id
_entity.type
_entity.pdbx_description
1 polymer ?
#
loop_
_entity_poly.entity_id
_entity_poly.type
_entity_poly.pdbx_seq_one_letter_code
_entity_poly.pdbx_strand_id
1 'polypeptide(L)'
;MPKPPKTTIAKFYRVTTLEGQTTHFTTADGGRTGRSPLQFFDIAQVPPFEGSSAWFECELVRNGARIVKVLHEVDPPAGRA
;
A
#
# COMPACT_ATOMS: atom_id res chain seq x y z
N MET A 1 18.05 22.10 -7.05
CA MET A 1 17.60 20.73 -7.37
C MET A 1 16.37 20.41 -6.51
N PRO A 2 15.22 20.05 -7.09
CA PRO A 2 14.10 19.53 -6.28
C PRO A 2 14.55 18.24 -5.59
N LYS A 3 14.20 18.08 -4.30
CA LYS A 3 14.47 16.83 -3.58
C LYS A 3 13.70 15.70 -4.26
N PRO A 4 14.30 14.50 -4.42
CA PRO A 4 13.57 13.36 -4.94
C PRO A 4 12.33 13.10 -4.08
N PRO A 5 11.20 12.68 -4.68
CA PRO A 5 10.01 12.33 -3.92
C PRO A 5 10.38 11.25 -2.90
N LYS A 6 9.81 11.36 -1.69
CA LYS A 6 10.07 10.37 -0.64
C LYS A 6 9.27 9.12 -0.99
N THR A 7 9.98 8.08 -1.40
CA THR A 7 9.40 6.77 -1.65
C THR A 7 9.39 5.94 -0.36
N THR A 8 8.28 5.27 -0.08
CA THR A 8 8.08 4.36 1.05
C THR A 8 7.59 3.01 0.55
N ILE A 9 7.92 1.95 1.29
CA ILE A 9 7.35 0.63 1.06
C ILE A 9 6.16 0.47 1.99
N ALA A 10 5.01 0.06 1.47
CA ALA A 10 3.81 -0.17 2.27
C ALA A 10 3.12 -1.46 1.83
N LYS A 11 2.56 -2.19 2.79
CA LYS A 11 1.76 -3.40 2.51
C LYS A 11 0.30 -3.02 2.35
N PHE A 12 -0.29 -3.40 1.23
CA PHE A 12 -1.69 -3.19 0.92
C PHE A 12 -2.46 -4.49 1.13
N TYR A 13 -3.66 -4.38 1.65
CA TYR A 13 -4.56 -5.48 1.96
C TYR A 13 -5.83 -5.29 1.16
N ARG A 14 -6.27 -6.37 0.51
CA ARG A 14 -7.52 -6.43 -0.22
C ARG A 14 -8.66 -6.52 0.78
N VAL A 15 -9.61 -5.59 0.68
CA VAL A 15 -10.85 -5.64 1.46
C VAL A 15 -11.97 -6.14 0.55
N THR A 16 -12.53 -7.29 0.88
CA THR A 16 -13.58 -7.95 0.09
C THR A 16 -14.93 -7.92 0.81
N THR A 17 -16.01 -7.91 0.05
CA THR A 17 -17.37 -8.19 0.56
C THR A 17 -17.49 -9.66 0.97
N LEU A 18 -18.62 -10.00 1.61
CA LEU A 18 -18.98 -11.39 1.92
C LEU A 18 -19.15 -12.26 0.66
N GLU A 19 -19.41 -11.64 -0.49
CA GLU A 19 -19.54 -12.28 -1.80
C GLU A 19 -18.19 -12.46 -2.50
N GLY A 20 -17.08 -12.06 -1.87
CA GLY A 20 -15.72 -12.18 -2.41
C GLY A 20 -15.33 -11.07 -3.38
N GLN A 21 -16.19 -10.05 -3.59
CA GLN A 21 -15.86 -8.91 -4.44
C GLN A 21 -14.92 -7.95 -3.73
N THR A 22 -13.84 -7.54 -4.39
CA THR A 22 -12.96 -6.50 -3.83
C THR A 22 -13.72 -5.17 -3.82
N THR A 23 -13.62 -4.43 -2.71
CA THR A 23 -14.23 -3.10 -2.56
C THR A 23 -13.17 -2.00 -2.62
N HIS A 24 -12.10 -2.16 -1.85
CA HIS A 24 -11.00 -1.21 -1.76
C HIS A 24 -9.74 -1.92 -1.24
N PHE A 25 -8.63 -1.19 -1.22
CA PHE A 25 -7.40 -1.61 -0.59
C PHE A 25 -7.07 -0.71 0.60
N THR A 26 -6.41 -1.25 1.62
CA THR A 26 -5.97 -0.50 2.80
C THR A 26 -4.52 -0.83 3.14
N THR A 27 -3.81 0.08 3.79
CA THR A 27 -2.46 -0.18 4.34
C THR A 27 -2.53 -0.46 5.84
N ALA A 28 -1.78 -1.44 6.35
CA ALA A 28 -1.84 -1.84 7.78
C ALA A 28 -0.89 -1.04 8.71
N ASP A 29 -0.29 0.05 8.25
CA ASP A 29 0.57 0.91 9.09
C ASP A 29 -0.21 1.81 10.06
N GLY A 30 -1.36 1.33 10.55
CA GLY A 30 -2.11 1.89 11.68
C GLY A 30 -1.64 1.37 13.05
N GLY A 31 -0.51 0.65 13.13
CA GLY A 31 -0.15 -0.10 14.34
C GLY A 31 1.34 -0.16 14.66
N ARG A 32 1.96 0.98 15.00
CA ARG A 32 3.04 1.08 16.03
C ARG A 32 3.49 2.52 16.34
N THR A 33 3.08 3.53 15.57
CA THR A 33 3.50 4.92 15.81
C THR A 33 2.40 5.94 15.52
N GLY A 34 1.21 5.81 16.11
CA GLY A 34 0.29 6.91 16.47
C GLY A 34 -0.09 8.03 15.48
N ARG A 35 0.26 8.01 14.18
CA ARG A 35 0.06 9.15 13.27
C ARG A 35 -0.12 8.84 11.78
N SER A 36 -0.13 7.58 11.34
CA SER A 36 -0.50 7.27 9.96
C SER A 36 -1.99 6.98 9.88
N PRO A 37 -2.81 7.85 9.27
CA PRO A 37 -4.22 7.56 9.06
C PRO A 37 -4.33 6.31 8.18
N LEU A 38 -5.28 5.43 8.48
CA LEU A 38 -5.71 4.38 7.56
C LEU A 38 -6.04 5.05 6.22
N GLN A 39 -5.29 4.69 5.18
CA GLN A 39 -5.56 5.17 3.82
C GLN A 39 -6.32 4.09 3.05
N PHE A 40 -7.45 4.51 2.51
CA PHE A 40 -8.25 3.70 1.60
C PHE A 40 -7.86 4.06 0.17
N PHE A 41 -7.67 3.03 -0.64
CA PHE A 41 -7.31 3.16 -2.04
C PHE A 41 -8.36 2.47 -2.89
N ASP A 42 -8.81 3.17 -3.92
CA ASP A 42 -9.74 2.62 -4.88
C ASP A 42 -9.07 1.50 -5.70
N ILE A 43 -9.88 0.58 -6.21
CA ILE A 43 -9.38 -0.54 -7.02
C ILE A 43 -8.58 -0.05 -8.23
N ALA A 44 -9.02 1.05 -8.84
CA ALA A 44 -8.33 1.63 -10.00
C ALA A 44 -6.94 2.21 -9.67
N GLN A 45 -6.65 2.47 -8.39
CA GLN A 45 -5.36 3.03 -7.95
C GLN A 45 -4.32 1.96 -7.65
N VAL A 46 -4.75 0.72 -7.39
CA VAL A 46 -3.88 -0.37 -6.99
C VAL A 46 -3.73 -1.36 -8.15
N PRO A 47 -2.51 -1.58 -8.65
CA PRO A 47 -2.27 -2.60 -9.66
C PRO A 47 -2.81 -3.97 -9.24
N PRO A 48 -3.24 -4.82 -10.19
CA PRO A 48 -3.69 -6.16 -9.86
C PRO A 48 -2.55 -6.98 -9.23
N PHE A 49 -2.90 -7.80 -8.25
CA PHE A 49 -2.02 -8.75 -7.60
C PHE A 49 -2.83 -9.97 -7.14
N GLU A 50 -2.19 -11.10 -6.91
CA GLU A 50 -2.76 -12.34 -6.41
C GLU A 50 -2.74 -12.39 -4.88
N GLY A 51 -3.74 -13.07 -4.31
CA GLY A 51 -3.88 -13.19 -2.85
C GLY A 51 -4.56 -12.01 -2.17
N SER A 52 -4.44 -11.96 -0.84
CA SER A 52 -5.15 -11.01 0.03
C SER A 52 -4.34 -9.76 0.39
N SER A 53 -3.03 -9.75 0.12
CA SER A 53 -2.17 -8.59 0.37
C SER A 53 -0.95 -8.61 -0.54
N ALA A 54 -0.35 -7.44 -0.81
CA ALA A 54 0.93 -7.32 -1.52
C ALA A 54 1.71 -6.09 -1.04
N TRP A 55 3.02 -6.09 -1.23
CA TRP A 55 3.91 -4.97 -0.93
C TRP A 55 4.07 -4.06 -2.15
N PHE A 56 4.00 -2.76 -1.93
CA PHE A 56 4.11 -1.74 -2.96
C PHE A 56 5.12 -0.67 -2.59
N GLU A 57 5.80 -0.17 -3.60
CA GLU A 57 6.60 1.04 -3.53
C GLU A 57 5.69 2.24 -3.85
N CYS A 58 5.60 3.17 -2.90
CA CYS A 58 4.68 4.30 -2.93
C CYS A 58 5.44 5.62 -2.78
N GLU A 59 5.10 6.61 -3.59
CA GLU A 59 5.54 7.99 -3.41
C GLU A 59 4.59 8.74 -2.48
N LEU A 60 5.12 9.33 -1.41
CA LEU A 60 4.36 10.22 -0.55
C LEU A 60 4.14 11.55 -1.27
N VAL A 61 2.88 11.84 -1.59
CA VAL A 61 2.44 13.11 -2.17
C VAL A 61 1.79 13.97 -1.09
N ARG A 62 1.67 15.28 -1.34
CA ARG A 62 1.21 16.28 -0.35
C ARG A 62 -0.11 15.92 0.36
N ASN A 63 -0.98 15.13 -0.29
CA ASN A 63 -2.29 14.71 0.20
C ASN A 63 -2.54 13.18 0.10
N GLY A 64 -1.50 12.34 0.09
CA GLY A 64 -1.70 10.89 0.00
C GLY A 64 -0.47 10.09 -0.38
N ALA A 65 -0.67 8.86 -0.82
CA ALA A 65 0.36 8.02 -1.42
C ALA A 65 -0.02 7.67 -2.86
N ARG A 66 0.96 7.69 -3.76
CA ARG A 66 0.80 7.20 -5.13
C ARG A 66 1.58 5.90 -5.26
N ILE A 67 0.93 4.83 -5.70
CA ILE A 67 1.62 3.56 -5.99
C ILE A 67 2.47 3.76 -7.25
N VAL A 68 3.77 3.50 -7.12
CA VAL A 68 4.73 3.59 -8.22
C VAL A 68 5.00 2.20 -8.79
N LYS A 69 5.08 1.18 -7.93
CA LYS A 69 5.44 -0.17 -8.35
C LYS A 69 4.96 -1.24 -7.38
N VAL A 70 4.56 -2.40 -7.91
CA VAL A 70 4.33 -3.62 -7.12
C VAL A 70 5.69 -4.25 -6.80
N LEU A 71 5.97 -4.51 -5.53
CA LEU A 71 7.23 -5.09 -5.10
C LEU A 71 7.14 -6.61 -5.00
N HIS A 72 6.25 -7.14 -4.16
CA HIS A 72 6.12 -8.59 -3.95
C HIS A 72 4.75 -8.94 -3.35
N GLU A 73 4.15 -10.03 -3.82
CA GLU A 73 2.85 -10.52 -3.34
C GLU A 73 2.89 -11.17 -1.96
N VAL A 74 4.03 -11.70 -1.49
CA VAL A 74 4.00 -12.57 -0.31
C VAL A 74 5.06 -12.25 0.75
N ASP A 75 6.24 -11.72 0.39
CA ASP A 75 7.30 -11.44 1.39
C ASP A 75 7.84 -10.00 1.34
N PRO A 76 8.13 -9.38 2.51
CA PRO A 76 8.86 -8.12 2.54
C PRO A 76 10.24 -8.32 1.92
N PRO A 77 10.80 -7.34 1.17
CA PRO A 77 12.17 -7.43 0.73
C PRO A 77 13.07 -7.59 1.96
N ALA A 78 13.80 -8.70 2.02
CA ALA A 78 14.72 -9.00 3.11
C ALA A 78 15.68 -7.82 3.30
N GLY A 79 15.62 -7.11 4.43
CA GLY A 79 16.61 -6.07 4.73
C GLY A 79 16.19 -4.84 5.54
N ARG A 80 15.05 -4.81 6.23
CA ARG A 80 14.79 -3.77 7.24
C ARG A 80 14.07 -4.31 8.46
N ALA A 81 14.87 -4.89 9.36
CA ALA A 81 14.55 -4.98 10.78
C ALA A 81 14.80 -3.63 11.47
#